data_AF-A0A6C0BGK2-F1
#
_entry.id   AF-A0A6C0BGK2-F1
#
_cell.length_a   1.000
_cell.length_b   1.000
_cell.length_c   1.000
_cell.angle_alpha   90.00
_cell.angle_beta   90.00
_cell.angle_gamma   90.00
#
_symmetry.space_group_name_H-M   'P 1'
#
loop_
_entity.id
_entity.type
_entity.pdbx_description
1 polymer ?
#
loop_
_entity_poly.entity_id
_entity_poly.type
_entity_poly.pdbx_seq_one_letter_code
_entity_poly.pdbx_strand_id
1 'polypeptide(L)'
;MKYFVFDMDEAIAELYSVFYCITSLRLRDTIREDHPRLLPLLSDSLEKQVEKAYRLFVKKVLKEELSLKPLGILRPGVLHVMNSLYRLQRAKKVAHVVIYSNNGTLTCLEFIRDLIHENIGSSTLIGECVHRTHPLRNEHETAKMGLHDKWDKTWNSLRKVLIEGKCRAPSTLSVDDVYFFDDLDHKDLHRAIGNHYYQVPPYEFKASFERLSEIYRLAVEEANVNMYQFAPLITMMYGTFSSDPFALSIQRIIQIFQASTERTAKRDDIPLPYQQDKGITMMKDAIHRVQRRMIHRVQCRTIRKKTHKRYHKKDT
;
A
#
# COMPACT_ATOMS: atom_id res chain seq x y z
N MET A 1 -0.88 22.16 -2.40
CA MET A 1 -0.14 21.01 -3.00
C MET A 1 -1.13 19.88 -3.19
N LYS A 2 -0.84 18.88 -4.01
CA LYS A 2 -1.78 17.76 -4.24
C LYS A 2 -1.47 16.56 -3.36
N TYR A 3 -2.50 15.79 -3.03
CA TYR A 3 -2.41 14.52 -2.31
C TYR A 3 -2.96 13.43 -3.21
N PHE A 4 -2.30 12.28 -3.22
CA PHE A 4 -2.76 11.09 -3.94
C PHE A 4 -3.06 10.01 -2.92
N VAL A 5 -4.27 9.49 -2.95
CA VAL A 5 -4.77 8.51 -2.00
C VAL A 5 -5.21 7.28 -2.78
N PHE A 6 -4.72 6.13 -2.37
CA PHE A 6 -5.01 4.86 -3.02
C PHE A 6 -5.65 3.92 -1.99
N ASP A 7 -6.75 3.27 -2.35
CA ASP A 7 -7.02 1.95 -1.79
C ASP A 7 -5.85 1.01 -2.10
N MET A 8 -5.68 0.01 -1.24
CA MET A 8 -4.65 -0.99 -1.41
C MET A 8 -5.14 -2.19 -2.23
N ASP A 9 -6.19 -2.84 -1.73
CA ASP A 9 -6.68 -4.13 -2.18
C ASP A 9 -7.36 -3.93 -3.53
N GLU A 10 -6.97 -4.70 -4.54
CA GLU A 10 -7.51 -4.66 -5.91
C GLU A 10 -7.33 -3.32 -6.66
N ALA A 11 -6.92 -2.23 -5.99
CA ALA A 11 -6.57 -0.97 -6.62
C ALA A 11 -5.09 -0.90 -7.03
N ILE A 12 -4.17 -1.22 -6.10
CA ILE A 12 -2.71 -1.17 -6.34
C ILE A 12 -1.99 -2.50 -6.09
N ALA A 13 -2.60 -3.42 -5.34
CA ALA A 13 -2.02 -4.72 -5.02
C ALA A 13 -3.09 -5.79 -4.77
N GLU A 14 -2.69 -7.05 -4.91
CA GLU A 14 -3.45 -8.21 -4.43
C GLU A 14 -2.56 -8.98 -3.44
N LEU A 15 -2.95 -8.99 -2.16
CA LEU A 15 -2.19 -9.54 -1.05
C LEU A 15 -2.62 -10.93 -0.60
N TYR A 16 -3.71 -11.49 -1.12
CA TYR A 16 -4.25 -12.79 -0.68
C TYR A 16 -3.17 -13.87 -0.58
N SER A 17 -2.34 -14.00 -1.61
CA SER A 17 -1.31 -15.04 -1.70
C SER A 17 -0.09 -14.82 -0.80
N VAL A 18 0.12 -13.60 -0.30
CA VAL A 18 1.32 -13.24 0.45
C VAL A 18 1.02 -12.89 1.91
N PHE A 19 -0.26 -12.78 2.28
CA PHE A 19 -0.75 -12.41 3.61
C PHE A 19 0.00 -13.13 4.74
N TYR A 20 -0.01 -14.47 4.75
CA TYR A 20 0.61 -15.26 5.81
C TYR A 20 2.13 -15.11 5.89
N CYS A 21 2.79 -14.86 4.75
CA CYS A 21 4.22 -14.55 4.74
C CYS A 21 4.49 -13.20 5.42
N ILE A 22 3.66 -12.19 5.17
CA ILE A 22 3.81 -10.86 5.76
C ILE A 22 3.57 -10.93 7.27
N THR A 23 2.46 -11.51 7.70
CA THR A 23 2.07 -11.53 9.12
C THR A 23 3.03 -12.37 9.96
N SER A 24 3.54 -13.47 9.42
CA SER A 24 4.58 -14.27 10.11
C SER A 24 5.93 -13.54 10.20
N LEU A 25 6.29 -12.71 9.22
CA LEU A 25 7.52 -11.90 9.26
C LEU A 25 7.35 -10.58 10.03
N ARG A 26 6.12 -10.15 10.29
CA ARG A 26 5.79 -9.01 11.17
C ARG A 26 5.27 -9.49 12.52
N LEU A 27 5.97 -10.51 13.05
CA LEU A 27 5.55 -11.33 14.16
C LEU A 27 5.13 -10.55 15.41
N ARG A 28 5.90 -9.54 15.84
CA ARG A 28 5.56 -8.73 17.02
C ARG A 28 4.24 -8.00 16.85
N ASP A 29 4.04 -7.36 15.69
CA ASP A 29 2.85 -6.57 15.42
C ASP A 29 1.62 -7.47 15.33
N THR A 30 1.72 -8.57 14.57
CA THR A 30 0.67 -9.59 14.45
C THR A 30 0.31 -10.23 15.78
N ILE A 31 1.30 -10.63 16.59
CA ILE A 31 1.03 -11.20 17.92
C ILE A 31 0.33 -10.17 18.81
N ARG A 32 0.77 -8.90 18.81
CA ARG A 32 0.15 -7.87 19.65
C ARG A 32 -1.32 -7.65 19.30
N GLU A 33 -1.65 -7.65 18.02
CA GLU A 33 -2.99 -7.38 17.51
C GLU A 33 -3.92 -8.61 17.65
N ASP A 34 -3.49 -9.77 17.18
CA ASP A 34 -4.36 -10.92 17.00
C ASP A 34 -4.19 -12.00 18.08
N HIS A 35 -3.01 -12.09 18.70
CA HIS A 35 -2.65 -13.18 19.63
C HIS A 35 -1.88 -12.70 20.87
N PRO A 36 -2.37 -11.70 21.62
CA PRO A 36 -1.57 -11.02 22.66
C PRO A 36 -1.02 -11.93 23.76
N ARG A 37 -1.65 -13.10 23.96
CA ARG A 37 -1.20 -14.14 24.89
C ARG A 37 0.15 -14.77 24.52
N LEU A 38 0.57 -14.67 23.27
CA LEU A 38 1.85 -15.20 22.78
C LEU A 38 3.01 -14.21 22.95
N LEU A 39 2.75 -12.94 23.30
CA LEU A 39 3.81 -11.92 23.48
C LEU A 39 4.93 -12.36 24.44
N PRO A 40 4.66 -13.01 25.60
CA PRO A 40 5.72 -13.43 26.51
C PRO A 40 6.66 -14.50 25.93
N LEU A 41 6.25 -15.18 24.85
CA LEU A 41 7.03 -16.21 24.19
C LEU A 41 7.97 -15.64 23.11
N LEU A 42 7.78 -14.37 22.74
CA LEU A 42 8.60 -13.70 21.74
C LEU A 42 9.89 -13.16 22.38
N SER A 43 11.03 -13.73 22.00
CA SER A 43 12.34 -13.23 22.43
C SER A 43 12.84 -12.10 21.52
N ASP A 44 13.58 -11.14 22.09
CA ASP A 44 14.20 -10.05 21.34
C ASP A 44 15.17 -10.55 20.23
N SER A 45 15.83 -11.69 20.48
CA SER A 45 16.72 -12.31 19.50
C SER A 45 15.94 -12.79 18.27
N LEU A 46 14.85 -13.53 18.51
CA LEU A 46 13.98 -14.01 17.43
C LEU A 46 13.39 -12.84 16.65
N GLU A 47 12.92 -11.79 17.33
CA GLU A 47 12.35 -10.62 16.67
C GLU A 47 13.35 -9.94 15.74
N LYS A 48 14.60 -9.76 16.16
CA LYS A 48 15.66 -9.19 15.29
C LYS A 48 15.93 -10.06 14.06
N GLN A 49 15.92 -11.39 14.22
CA GLN A 49 16.08 -12.32 13.10
C GLN A 49 14.90 -12.26 12.13
N VAL A 50 13.67 -12.24 12.66
CA VAL A 50 12.44 -12.16 11.85
C VAL A 50 12.31 -10.81 11.14
N GLU A 51 12.68 -9.71 11.79
CA GLU A 51 12.75 -8.38 11.15
C GLU A 51 13.81 -8.34 10.04
N LYS A 52 14.97 -9.00 10.23
CA LYS A 52 15.95 -9.19 9.16
C LYS A 52 15.36 -10.00 8.01
N ALA A 53 14.64 -11.09 8.29
CA ALA A 53 13.96 -11.90 7.29
C ALA A 53 12.91 -11.10 6.51
N TYR A 54 12.11 -10.25 7.19
CA TYR A 54 11.16 -9.34 6.56
C TYR A 54 11.83 -8.44 5.52
N ARG A 55 12.94 -7.78 5.89
CA ARG A 55 13.67 -6.89 4.96
C ARG A 55 14.23 -7.64 3.75
N LEU A 56 14.76 -8.85 3.97
CA LEU A 56 15.23 -9.71 2.89
C LEU A 56 14.06 -10.15 1.98
N PHE A 57 12.92 -10.47 2.56
CA PHE A 57 11.71 -10.83 1.85
C PHE A 57 11.21 -9.69 0.96
N VAL A 58 11.08 -8.47 1.49
CA VAL A 58 10.72 -7.26 0.73
C VAL A 58 11.64 -7.07 -0.48
N LYS A 59 12.96 -7.16 -0.27
CA LYS A 59 13.95 -7.00 -1.35
C LYS A 59 13.83 -8.07 -2.43
N LYS A 60 13.66 -9.34 -2.03
CA LYS A 60 13.54 -10.46 -2.98
C LYS A 60 12.21 -10.41 -3.75
N VAL A 61 11.10 -10.10 -3.08
CA VAL A 61 9.80 -9.87 -3.74
C VAL A 61 9.91 -8.73 -4.75
N LEU A 62 10.48 -7.58 -4.35
CA LEU A 62 10.63 -6.46 -5.26
C LEU A 62 11.50 -6.82 -6.48
N LYS A 63 12.58 -7.55 -6.29
CA LYS A 63 13.42 -8.03 -7.39
C LYS A 63 12.61 -8.86 -8.39
N GLU A 64 11.75 -9.74 -7.91
CA GLU A 64 10.90 -10.56 -8.76
C GLU A 64 9.80 -9.74 -9.45
N GLU A 65 9.18 -8.77 -8.76
CA GLU A 65 8.20 -7.84 -9.35
C GLU A 65 8.78 -6.97 -10.47
N LEU A 66 10.08 -6.69 -10.42
CA LEU A 66 10.80 -5.94 -11.46
C LEU A 66 11.35 -6.84 -12.58
N SER A 67 11.19 -8.15 -12.48
CA SER A 67 11.70 -9.11 -13.46
C SER A 67 10.82 -9.20 -14.71
N LEU A 68 11.27 -9.98 -15.70
CA LEU A 68 10.47 -10.31 -16.90
C LEU A 68 9.26 -11.21 -16.59
N LYS A 69 9.26 -11.87 -15.43
CA LYS A 69 8.16 -12.72 -14.94
C LYS A 69 7.72 -12.19 -13.57
N PRO A 70 7.02 -11.06 -13.48
CA PRO A 70 6.59 -10.51 -12.20
C PRO A 70 5.76 -11.51 -11.38
N LEU A 71 5.76 -11.37 -10.06
CA LEU A 71 4.92 -12.20 -9.18
C LEU A 71 3.45 -11.80 -9.30
N GLY A 72 3.17 -10.52 -9.55
CA GLY A 72 1.82 -9.99 -9.67
C GLY A 72 1.16 -9.70 -8.32
N ILE A 73 1.92 -9.54 -7.23
CA ILE A 73 1.41 -8.97 -5.98
C ILE A 73 1.04 -7.50 -6.23
N LEU A 74 1.95 -6.76 -6.87
CA LEU A 74 1.69 -5.38 -7.25
C LEU A 74 0.98 -5.32 -8.59
N ARG A 75 0.00 -4.43 -8.72
CA ARG A 75 -0.63 -4.14 -10.02
C ARG A 75 0.46 -3.72 -11.01
N PRO A 76 0.61 -4.39 -12.17
CA PRO A 76 1.68 -4.11 -13.11
C PRO A 76 1.76 -2.63 -13.47
N GLY A 77 2.94 -2.02 -13.35
CA GLY A 77 3.14 -0.59 -13.65
C GLY A 77 2.87 0.37 -12.49
N VAL A 78 2.35 -0.09 -11.34
CA VAL A 78 2.14 0.79 -10.18
C VAL A 78 3.45 1.39 -9.66
N LEU A 79 4.56 0.63 -9.70
CA LEU A 79 5.88 1.14 -9.34
C LEU A 79 6.32 2.33 -10.23
N HIS A 80 5.90 2.35 -11.49
CA HIS A 80 6.16 3.49 -12.40
C HIS A 80 5.30 4.71 -12.05
N VAL A 81 4.02 4.49 -11.68
CA VAL A 81 3.13 5.52 -11.16
C VAL A 81 3.73 6.17 -9.91
N MET A 82 4.17 5.35 -8.95
CA MET A 82 4.77 5.83 -7.69
C MET A 82 6.08 6.59 -7.92
N ASN A 83 6.95 6.13 -8.83
CA ASN A 83 8.13 6.88 -9.25
C ASN A 83 7.78 8.26 -9.84
N SER A 84 6.72 8.35 -10.64
CA SER A 84 6.25 9.61 -11.21
C SER A 84 5.72 10.56 -10.13
N LEU A 85 4.97 10.04 -9.15
CA LEU A 85 4.52 10.79 -8.00
C LEU A 85 5.68 11.29 -7.13
N TYR A 86 6.72 10.47 -6.95
CA TYR A 86 7.93 10.87 -6.23
C TYR A 86 8.66 12.03 -6.91
N ARG A 87 8.79 12.00 -8.24
CA ARG A 87 9.35 13.13 -9.00
C ARG A 87 8.52 14.41 -8.80
N LEU A 88 7.19 14.30 -8.77
CA LEU A 88 6.31 15.42 -8.47
C LEU A 88 6.40 15.89 -7.01
N GLN A 89 6.65 14.98 -6.07
CA GLN A 89 6.90 15.32 -4.66
C GLN A 89 8.20 16.12 -4.52
N ARG A 90 9.29 15.65 -5.15
CA ARG A 90 10.57 16.36 -5.24
C ARG A 90 10.43 17.75 -5.85
N ALA A 91 9.53 17.91 -6.82
CA ALA A 91 9.18 19.20 -7.43
C ALA A 91 8.20 20.05 -6.58
N LYS A 92 7.86 19.62 -5.36
CA LYS A 92 6.90 20.25 -4.44
C LYS A 92 5.51 20.45 -5.05
N LYS A 93 5.06 19.50 -5.86
CA LYS A 93 3.72 19.50 -6.49
C LYS A 93 2.76 18.54 -5.81
N VAL A 94 3.28 17.38 -5.45
CA VAL A 94 2.60 16.42 -4.55
C VAL A 94 3.19 16.60 -3.16
N ALA A 95 2.34 16.61 -2.13
CA ALA A 95 2.78 16.63 -0.74
C ALA A 95 3.07 15.20 -0.28
N HIS A 96 2.04 14.35 -0.26
CA HIS A 96 2.14 12.96 0.16
C HIS A 96 1.30 12.05 -0.73
N VAL A 97 1.72 10.79 -0.76
CA VAL A 97 0.88 9.65 -1.10
C VAL A 97 0.35 9.02 0.19
N VAL A 98 -0.88 8.54 0.18
CA VAL A 98 -1.49 7.82 1.30
C VAL A 98 -2.06 6.50 0.79
N ILE A 99 -1.81 5.42 1.52
CA ILE A 99 -2.54 4.16 1.33
C ILE A 99 -3.70 4.18 2.33
N TYR A 100 -4.94 4.23 1.84
CA TYR A 100 -6.15 4.26 2.64
C TYR A 100 -7.02 3.07 2.26
N SER A 101 -6.99 2.03 3.09
CA SER A 101 -7.67 0.77 2.81
C SER A 101 -8.65 0.32 3.90
N ASN A 102 -9.66 -0.43 3.46
CA ASN A 102 -10.58 -1.17 4.33
C ASN A 102 -10.00 -2.51 4.82
N ASN A 103 -8.76 -2.84 4.45
CA ASN A 103 -8.01 -3.94 5.04
C ASN A 103 -7.86 -3.76 6.56
N GLY A 104 -8.03 -4.84 7.31
CA GLY A 104 -7.89 -4.84 8.76
C GLY A 104 -6.45 -4.78 9.24
N THR A 105 -5.49 -5.20 8.41
CA THR A 105 -4.15 -5.55 8.85
C THR A 105 -3.16 -4.47 8.43
N LEU A 106 -2.71 -3.65 9.38
CA LEU A 106 -1.77 -2.56 9.10
C LEU A 106 -0.47 -3.05 8.45
N THR A 107 0.06 -4.20 8.86
CA THR A 107 1.30 -4.77 8.34
C THR A 107 1.25 -5.07 6.84
N CYS A 108 0.06 -5.36 6.30
CA CYS A 108 -0.15 -5.53 4.87
C CYS A 108 0.01 -4.21 4.08
N LEU A 109 -0.57 -3.11 4.59
CA LEU A 109 -0.38 -1.78 3.99
C LEU A 109 1.08 -1.33 4.06
N GLU A 110 1.74 -1.61 5.19
CA GLU A 110 3.15 -1.29 5.36
C GLU A 110 4.05 -2.10 4.43
N PHE A 111 3.73 -3.35 4.16
CA PHE A 111 4.46 -4.15 3.17
C PHE A 111 4.42 -3.53 1.77
N ILE A 112 3.25 -3.08 1.31
CA ILE A 112 3.13 -2.37 0.02
C ILE A 112 3.93 -1.07 0.03
N ARG A 113 3.86 -0.29 1.12
CA ARG A 113 4.68 0.90 1.29
C ARG A 113 6.17 0.57 1.17
N ASP A 114 6.62 -0.47 1.86
CA ASP A 114 8.03 -0.84 1.95
C ASP A 114 8.55 -1.31 0.57
N LEU A 115 7.77 -2.08 -0.20
CA LEU A 115 8.10 -2.42 -1.58
C LEU A 115 8.26 -1.17 -2.46
N ILE A 116 7.33 -0.22 -2.35
CA ILE A 116 7.37 1.04 -3.12
C ILE A 116 8.56 1.90 -2.72
N HIS A 117 8.84 2.04 -1.42
CA HIS A 117 9.94 2.84 -0.90
C HIS A 117 11.31 2.24 -1.21
N GLU A 118 11.44 0.91 -1.14
CA GLU A 118 12.65 0.20 -1.55
C GLU A 118 12.92 0.41 -3.06
N ASN A 119 11.89 0.33 -3.91
CA ASN A 119 12.00 0.59 -5.34
C ASN A 119 12.42 2.03 -5.68
N ILE A 120 11.94 3.01 -4.91
CA ILE A 120 12.26 4.43 -5.11
C ILE A 120 13.63 4.78 -4.51
N GLY A 121 14.09 4.02 -3.51
CA GLY A 121 15.24 4.39 -2.68
C GLY A 121 14.94 5.56 -1.73
N SER A 122 13.68 5.72 -1.30
CA SER A 122 13.27 6.81 -0.42
C SER A 122 12.05 6.44 0.42
N SER A 123 12.06 6.82 1.70
CA SER A 123 10.97 6.56 2.66
C SER A 123 9.93 7.69 2.76
N THR A 124 10.02 8.73 1.92
CA THR A 124 9.25 9.97 2.12
C THR A 124 7.99 10.08 1.26
N LEU A 125 7.81 9.22 0.25
CA LEU A 125 6.70 9.36 -0.70
C LEU A 125 5.35 9.12 -0.01
N ILE A 126 5.23 7.98 0.66
CA ILE A 126 3.99 7.54 1.30
C ILE A 126 4.06 8.02 2.74
N GLY A 127 3.27 9.04 3.06
CA GLY A 127 3.28 9.66 4.39
C GLY A 127 2.58 8.80 5.44
N GLU A 128 1.60 8.00 5.03
CA GLU A 128 0.71 7.31 5.96
C GLU A 128 0.04 6.08 5.33
N CYS A 129 -0.16 5.06 6.16
CA CYS A 129 -0.95 3.86 5.86
C CYS A 129 -2.14 3.81 6.82
N VAL A 130 -3.35 3.83 6.27
CA VAL A 130 -4.61 4.00 6.98
C VAL A 130 -5.45 2.75 6.76
N HIS A 131 -5.41 1.85 7.74
CA HIS A 131 -6.17 0.60 7.75
C HIS A 131 -7.56 0.80 8.35
N ARG A 132 -8.41 -0.22 8.32
CA ARG A 132 -9.82 -0.17 8.76
C ARG A 132 -10.04 0.37 10.17
N THR A 133 -9.24 -0.08 11.12
CA THR A 133 -9.37 0.25 12.55
C THR A 133 -8.58 1.49 12.95
N HIS A 134 -8.01 2.22 11.98
CA HIS A 134 -7.22 3.42 12.26
C HIS A 134 -8.00 4.43 13.13
N PRO A 135 -7.44 4.96 14.24
CA PRO A 135 -8.17 5.79 15.20
C PRO A 135 -8.87 7.00 14.57
N LEU A 136 -8.18 7.68 13.64
CA LEU A 136 -8.73 8.85 12.93
C LEU A 136 -9.88 8.53 11.95
N ARG A 137 -10.15 7.24 11.66
CA ARG A 137 -11.37 6.84 10.93
C ARG A 137 -12.60 6.74 11.83
N ASN A 138 -12.41 6.41 13.11
CA ASN A 138 -13.46 5.78 13.94
C ASN A 138 -14.04 6.67 15.05
N GLU A 139 -13.59 7.92 15.19
CA GLU A 139 -13.94 8.74 16.36
C GLU A 139 -15.36 9.34 16.35
N HIS A 140 -16.14 9.28 15.26
CA HIS A 140 -17.44 9.98 15.22
C HIS A 140 -18.67 9.24 14.63
N GLU A 141 -18.54 8.03 14.09
CA GLU A 141 -19.67 7.39 13.35
C GLU A 141 -20.23 6.12 14.00
N THR A 142 -19.58 5.58 15.05
CA THR A 142 -19.97 4.32 15.71
C THR A 142 -21.29 4.37 16.49
N ALA A 143 -21.85 5.55 16.75
CA ALA A 143 -23.07 5.70 17.55
C ALA A 143 -24.36 5.92 16.73
N LYS A 144 -24.29 6.17 15.41
CA LYS A 144 -25.47 6.60 14.62
C LYS A 144 -25.72 5.86 13.31
N MET A 145 -24.79 5.02 12.86
CA MET A 145 -24.86 4.38 11.55
C MET A 145 -25.06 2.87 11.67
N GLY A 146 -25.94 2.31 10.84
CA GLY A 146 -26.21 0.87 10.82
C GLY A 146 -24.98 0.04 10.48
N LEU A 147 -25.03 -1.28 10.74
CA LEU A 147 -23.89 -2.20 10.53
C LEU A 147 -23.27 -2.13 9.11
N HIS A 148 -24.04 -1.69 8.10
CA HIS A 148 -23.59 -1.57 6.70
C HIS A 148 -22.80 -0.30 6.38
N ASP A 149 -23.00 0.80 7.11
CA ASP A 149 -22.33 2.09 6.87
C ASP A 149 -20.97 2.19 7.59
N LYS A 150 -20.70 1.25 8.50
CA LYS A 150 -19.51 1.26 9.37
C LYS A 150 -18.18 1.22 8.60
N TRP A 151 -18.19 0.81 7.32
CA TRP A 151 -16.99 0.52 6.55
C TRP A 151 -16.84 1.42 5.31
N ASP A 152 -17.74 2.38 5.11
CA ASP A 152 -17.65 3.31 4.00
C ASP A 152 -16.51 4.31 4.20
N LYS A 153 -15.93 4.79 3.10
CA LYS A 153 -14.93 5.87 3.15
C LYS A 153 -15.66 7.17 2.91
N THR A 154 -15.44 8.15 3.79
CA THR A 154 -16.09 9.46 3.72
C THR A 154 -15.06 10.56 3.54
N TRP A 155 -15.49 11.70 2.98
CA TRP A 155 -14.58 12.86 2.85
C TRP A 155 -14.13 13.37 4.21
N ASN A 156 -15.01 13.36 5.21
CA ASN A 156 -14.69 13.85 6.55
C ASN A 156 -13.57 13.02 7.21
N SER A 157 -13.68 11.68 7.17
CA SER A 157 -12.65 10.78 7.70
C SER A 157 -11.33 10.92 6.95
N LEU A 158 -11.36 10.98 5.61
CA LEU A 158 -10.15 11.20 4.81
C LEU A 158 -9.49 12.56 5.11
N ARG A 159 -10.28 13.64 5.15
CA ARG A 159 -9.78 14.99 5.45
C ARG A 159 -9.16 15.04 6.84
N LYS A 160 -9.80 14.42 7.83
CA LYS A 160 -9.28 14.33 9.20
C LYS A 160 -7.93 13.61 9.22
N VAL A 161 -7.85 12.44 8.59
CA VAL A 161 -6.59 11.69 8.46
C VAL A 161 -5.49 12.54 7.81
N LEU A 162 -5.79 13.24 6.71
CA LEU A 162 -4.78 14.05 6.02
C LEU A 162 -4.27 15.23 6.87
N ILE A 163 -5.13 15.87 7.66
CA ILE A 163 -4.79 17.04 8.49
C ILE A 163 -4.12 16.62 9.81
N GLU A 164 -4.75 15.71 10.54
CA GLU A 164 -4.37 15.33 11.91
C GLU A 164 -3.36 14.19 11.95
N GLY A 165 -3.30 13.37 10.89
CA GLY A 165 -2.37 12.28 10.75
C GLY A 165 -0.94 12.73 10.42
N LYS A 166 -0.14 11.78 9.94
CA LYS A 166 1.28 11.97 9.59
C LYS A 166 1.47 12.91 8.40
N CYS A 167 0.46 13.07 7.54
CA CYS A 167 0.54 13.93 6.37
C CYS A 167 0.54 15.43 6.69
N ARG A 168 0.04 15.84 7.87
CA ARG A 168 0.03 17.24 8.35
C ARG A 168 -0.45 18.25 7.30
N ALA A 169 -1.53 17.91 6.58
CA ALA A 169 -2.14 18.80 5.60
C ALA A 169 -2.67 20.08 6.28
N PRO A 170 -2.72 21.22 5.57
CA PRO A 170 -3.25 22.45 6.14
C PRO A 170 -4.74 22.28 6.47
N SER A 171 -5.21 22.96 7.53
CA SER A 171 -6.64 22.97 7.89
C SER A 171 -7.54 23.51 6.77
N THR A 172 -6.98 24.29 5.84
CA THR A 172 -7.64 24.79 4.63
C THR A 172 -7.64 23.80 3.45
N LEU A 173 -7.36 22.51 3.69
CA LEU A 173 -7.36 21.47 2.65
C LEU A 173 -8.71 21.40 1.93
N SER A 174 -8.68 21.52 0.61
CA SER A 174 -9.85 21.43 -0.27
C SER A 174 -9.92 20.08 -0.97
N VAL A 175 -11.13 19.65 -1.34
CA VAL A 175 -11.39 18.46 -2.17
C VAL A 175 -10.64 18.50 -3.50
N ASP A 176 -10.46 19.69 -4.08
CA ASP A 176 -9.72 19.87 -5.33
C ASP A 176 -8.24 19.51 -5.22
N ASP A 177 -7.70 19.42 -4.01
CA ASP A 177 -6.31 19.06 -3.74
C ASP A 177 -6.06 17.56 -3.61
N VAL A 178 -7.11 16.73 -3.63
CA VAL A 178 -7.03 15.29 -3.38
C VAL A 178 -7.43 14.52 -4.65
N TYR A 179 -6.61 13.53 -5.01
CA TYR A 179 -6.92 12.51 -6.01
C TYR A 179 -7.09 11.18 -5.29
N PHE A 180 -8.21 10.49 -5.50
CA PHE A 180 -8.55 9.25 -4.81
C PHE A 180 -8.77 8.12 -5.81
N PHE A 181 -8.15 6.96 -5.57
CA PHE A 181 -8.25 5.77 -6.42
C PHE A 181 -8.73 4.59 -5.60
N ASP A 182 -9.76 3.92 -6.08
CA ASP A 182 -10.41 2.80 -5.40
C ASP A 182 -11.04 1.90 -6.45
N ASP A 183 -11.16 0.59 -6.19
CA ASP A 183 -11.93 -0.31 -7.05
C ASP A 183 -13.44 -0.23 -6.75
N LEU A 184 -13.79 0.10 -5.51
CA LEU A 184 -15.17 0.26 -5.06
C LEU A 184 -15.67 1.69 -5.27
N ASP A 185 -17.00 1.87 -5.25
CA ASP A 185 -17.64 3.19 -5.28
C ASP A 185 -18.12 3.59 -3.88
N HIS A 186 -17.36 4.45 -3.22
CA HIS A 186 -17.70 5.04 -1.92
C HIS A 186 -18.52 6.32 -2.13
N LYS A 187 -19.86 6.18 -2.16
CA LYS A 187 -20.78 7.21 -2.64
C LYS A 187 -20.61 8.59 -1.99
N ASP A 188 -20.38 8.65 -0.67
CA ASP A 188 -20.15 9.93 0.02
C ASP A 188 -18.85 10.60 -0.46
N LEU A 189 -17.75 9.85 -0.40
CA LEU A 189 -16.43 10.33 -0.81
C LEU A 189 -16.39 10.69 -2.29
N HIS A 190 -16.98 9.87 -3.16
CA HIS A 190 -17.07 10.14 -4.59
C HIS A 190 -17.89 11.41 -4.85
N ARG A 191 -19.05 11.58 -4.20
CA ARG A 191 -19.84 12.81 -4.33
C ARG A 191 -19.06 14.06 -3.91
N ALA A 192 -18.29 13.96 -2.82
CA ALA A 192 -17.52 15.07 -2.29
C ALA A 192 -16.30 15.44 -3.15
N ILE A 193 -15.54 14.44 -3.62
CA ILE A 193 -14.32 14.64 -4.41
C ILE A 193 -14.62 14.87 -5.90
N GLY A 194 -15.75 14.35 -6.39
CA GLY A 194 -16.21 14.49 -7.77
C GLY A 194 -15.18 13.97 -8.78
N ASN A 195 -14.76 14.82 -9.72
CA ASN A 195 -13.89 14.45 -10.85
C ASN A 195 -12.46 14.03 -10.48
N HIS A 196 -12.09 14.05 -9.20
CA HIS A 196 -10.82 13.50 -8.73
C HIS A 196 -10.98 12.15 -8.00
N TYR A 197 -12.18 11.57 -7.99
CA TYR A 197 -12.41 10.19 -7.60
C TYR A 197 -12.30 9.28 -8.83
N TYR A 198 -11.48 8.25 -8.73
CA TYR A 198 -11.16 7.34 -9.82
C TYR A 198 -11.51 5.93 -9.38
N GLN A 199 -12.69 5.46 -9.82
CA GLN A 199 -13.06 4.07 -9.67
C GLN A 199 -12.28 3.22 -10.69
N VAL A 200 -11.18 2.62 -10.27
CA VAL A 200 -10.33 1.78 -11.12
C VAL A 200 -10.93 0.39 -11.25
N PRO A 201 -10.73 -0.34 -12.35
CA PRO A 201 -11.13 -1.75 -12.39
C PRO A 201 -10.33 -2.56 -11.37
N PRO A 202 -10.96 -3.54 -10.72
CA PRO A 202 -10.30 -4.38 -9.72
C PRO A 202 -9.15 -5.17 -10.35
N TYR A 203 -8.09 -5.33 -9.57
CA TYR A 203 -6.91 -6.11 -9.90
C TYR A 203 -6.96 -7.45 -9.17
N GLU A 204 -7.37 -8.49 -9.90
CA GLU A 204 -7.74 -9.79 -9.32
C GLU A 204 -6.65 -10.87 -9.47
N PHE A 205 -5.45 -10.53 -9.96
CA PHE A 205 -4.41 -11.53 -10.20
C PHE A 205 -3.79 -11.99 -8.88
N LYS A 206 -4.02 -13.26 -8.54
CA LYS A 206 -3.52 -13.88 -7.31
C LYS A 206 -2.14 -14.47 -7.52
N ALA A 207 -1.10 -13.78 -7.06
CA ALA A 207 0.31 -14.18 -7.24
C ALA A 207 0.56 -15.66 -6.86
N SER A 208 1.49 -16.31 -7.57
CA SER A 208 1.78 -17.73 -7.36
C SER A 208 2.37 -18.01 -5.98
N PHE A 209 1.62 -18.74 -5.14
CA PHE A 209 2.08 -19.09 -3.79
C PHE A 209 3.35 -19.94 -3.82
N GLU A 210 3.51 -20.80 -4.82
CA GLU A 210 4.72 -21.60 -5.00
C GLU A 210 5.98 -20.73 -5.08
N ARG A 211 5.97 -19.72 -5.96
CA ARG A 211 7.08 -18.76 -6.10
C ARG A 211 7.28 -17.94 -4.84
N LEU A 212 6.19 -17.48 -4.21
CA LEU A 212 6.26 -16.71 -2.97
C LEU A 212 6.86 -17.51 -1.81
N SER A 213 6.47 -18.78 -1.67
CA SER A 213 6.97 -19.66 -0.62
C SER A 213 8.47 -19.91 -0.74
N GLU A 214 9.00 -19.98 -1.96
CA GLU A 214 10.43 -20.09 -2.23
C GLU A 214 11.18 -18.83 -1.76
N ILE A 215 10.66 -17.65 -2.09
CA ILE A 215 11.23 -16.36 -1.66
C ILE A 215 11.19 -16.23 -0.13
N TYR A 216 10.07 -16.59 0.48
CA TYR A 216 9.87 -16.60 1.93
C TYR A 216 10.88 -17.53 2.62
N ARG A 217 11.00 -18.77 2.16
CA ARG A 217 11.96 -19.75 2.68
C ARG A 217 13.38 -19.21 2.65
N LEU A 218 13.81 -18.68 1.50
CA LEU A 218 15.15 -18.13 1.33
C LEU A 218 15.41 -16.94 2.27
N ALA A 219 14.42 -16.07 2.48
CA ALA A 219 14.56 -14.94 3.38
C ALA A 219 14.70 -15.37 4.85
N VAL A 220 13.93 -16.37 5.28
CA VAL A 220 13.99 -16.95 6.65
C VAL A 220 15.34 -17.64 6.89
N GLU A 221 15.80 -18.44 5.92
CA GLU A 221 17.09 -19.14 5.99
C GLU A 221 18.27 -18.16 6.04
N GLU A 222 18.33 -17.17 5.14
CA GLU A 222 19.41 -16.17 5.08
C GLU A 222 19.44 -15.24 6.32
N ALA A 223 18.29 -15.06 6.96
CA ALA A 223 18.21 -14.34 8.22
C ALA A 223 18.66 -15.17 9.44
N ASN A 224 18.91 -16.48 9.28
CA ASN A 224 19.19 -17.42 10.36
C ASN A 224 18.11 -17.39 11.45
N VAL A 225 16.83 -17.38 11.06
CA VAL A 225 15.71 -17.40 11.99
C VAL A 225 15.75 -18.69 12.82
N ASN A 226 15.68 -18.56 14.14
CA ASN A 226 15.64 -19.70 15.04
C ASN A 226 14.32 -20.47 14.91
N MET A 227 14.31 -21.54 14.12
CA MET A 227 13.14 -22.36 13.86
C MET A 227 12.56 -23.04 15.11
N TYR A 228 13.38 -23.31 16.13
CA TYR A 228 12.91 -23.87 17.42
C TYR A 228 11.99 -22.91 18.18
N GLN A 229 12.15 -21.60 17.99
CA GLN A 229 11.29 -20.59 18.59
C GLN A 229 10.21 -20.12 17.61
N PHE A 230 10.55 -20.01 16.33
CA PHE A 230 9.66 -19.48 15.30
C PHE A 230 8.52 -20.43 14.93
N ALA A 231 8.83 -21.70 14.61
CA ALA A 231 7.80 -22.65 14.16
C ALA A 231 6.68 -22.86 15.18
N PRO A 232 6.94 -23.02 16.50
CA PRO A 232 5.87 -23.14 17.48
C PRO A 232 4.93 -21.92 17.51
N LEU A 233 5.46 -20.70 17.42
CA LEU A 233 4.64 -19.48 17.37
C LEU A 233 3.72 -19.47 16.15
N ILE A 234 4.27 -19.78 14.98
CA ILE A 234 3.49 -19.84 13.73
C ILE A 234 2.42 -20.94 13.79
N THR A 235 2.75 -22.11 14.32
CA THR A 235 1.77 -23.20 14.50
C THR A 235 0.68 -22.82 15.50
N MET A 236 0.99 -22.10 16.58
CA MET A 236 -0.03 -21.61 17.52
C MET A 236 -0.93 -20.53 16.91
N MET A 237 -0.41 -19.72 15.99
CA MET A 237 -1.16 -18.65 15.31
C MET A 237 -2.06 -19.19 14.19
N TYR A 238 -1.57 -20.13 13.38
CA TYR A 238 -2.22 -20.54 12.12
C TYR A 238 -2.43 -22.05 11.96
N GLY A 239 -1.84 -22.87 12.83
CA GLY A 239 -1.97 -24.32 12.75
C GLY A 239 -3.38 -24.80 13.09
N THR A 240 -3.79 -25.90 12.45
CA THR A 240 -5.00 -26.65 12.83
C THR A 240 -4.68 -27.65 13.95
N PHE A 241 -5.71 -28.13 14.66
CA PHE A 241 -5.57 -29.18 15.70
C PHE A 241 -4.88 -30.48 15.23
N SER A 242 -4.85 -30.75 13.92
CA SER A 242 -4.18 -31.91 13.32
C SER A 242 -2.71 -31.68 12.96
N SER A 243 -2.18 -30.48 13.21
CA SER A 243 -0.79 -30.16 12.92
C SER A 243 0.11 -30.71 14.03
N ASP A 244 1.09 -31.53 13.66
CA ASP A 244 2.15 -31.95 14.59
C ASP A 244 2.89 -30.71 15.10
N PRO A 245 2.74 -30.35 16.40
CA PRO A 245 3.35 -29.15 16.95
C PRO A 245 4.89 -29.26 17.06
N PHE A 246 5.45 -30.46 16.87
CA PHE A 246 6.89 -30.72 16.94
C PHE A 246 7.58 -30.73 15.57
N ALA A 247 6.84 -30.48 14.48
CA ALA A 247 7.42 -30.31 13.15
C ALA A 247 8.08 -28.92 13.02
N LEU A 248 9.32 -28.80 13.49
CA LEU A 248 10.10 -27.55 13.59
C LEU A 248 10.76 -27.13 12.26
N SER A 249 10.06 -27.23 11.13
CA SER A 249 10.64 -26.94 9.81
C SER A 249 9.93 -25.80 9.09
N ILE A 250 10.71 -25.06 8.28
CA ILE A 250 10.17 -24.03 7.39
C ILE A 250 9.18 -24.62 6.37
N GLN A 251 9.40 -25.88 5.96
CA GLN A 251 8.50 -26.59 5.06
C GLN A 251 7.12 -26.80 5.70
N ARG A 252 7.07 -27.09 7.00
CA ARG A 252 5.79 -27.23 7.71
C ARG A 252 5.03 -25.90 7.77
N ILE A 253 5.73 -24.80 8.04
CA ILE A 253 5.14 -23.46 8.01
C ILE A 253 4.54 -23.17 6.64
N ILE A 254 5.28 -23.45 5.57
CA ILE A 254 4.81 -23.26 4.19
C ILE A 254 3.56 -24.11 3.91
N GLN A 255 3.50 -25.36 4.38
CA GLN A 255 2.30 -26.20 4.24
C GLN A 255 1.08 -25.62 4.97
N ILE A 256 1.27 -25.06 6.17
CA ILE A 256 0.18 -24.40 6.91
C ILE A 256 -0.35 -23.22 6.08
N PHE A 257 0.54 -22.37 5.57
CA PHE A 257 0.16 -21.22 4.76
C PHE A 257 -0.52 -21.64 3.45
N GLN A 258 0.00 -22.69 2.79
CA GLN A 258 -0.58 -23.23 1.56
C GLN A 258 -1.99 -23.75 1.79
N ALA A 259 -2.24 -24.45 2.91
CA ALA A 259 -3.57 -24.95 3.25
C ALA A 259 -4.58 -23.80 3.48
N SER A 260 -4.11 -22.63 3.89
CA SER A 260 -4.94 -21.44 4.07
C SER A 260 -5.02 -20.53 2.84
N THR A 261 -4.23 -20.81 1.81
CA THR A 261 -4.14 -19.98 0.59
C THR A 261 -4.62 -20.79 -0.61
N GLU A 262 -5.91 -20.69 -0.94
CA GLU A 262 -6.51 -21.44 -2.04
C GLU A 262 -6.50 -20.66 -3.36
N ARG A 263 -6.43 -21.36 -4.50
CA ARG A 263 -6.65 -20.79 -5.84
C ARG A 263 -5.70 -19.62 -6.21
N THR A 264 -4.40 -19.87 -6.16
CA THR A 264 -3.38 -18.92 -6.66
C THR A 264 -2.94 -19.26 -8.08
N ALA A 265 -2.28 -18.31 -8.74
CA ALA A 265 -1.69 -18.51 -10.06
C ALA A 265 -0.64 -19.63 -10.06
N LYS A 266 -0.49 -20.32 -11.20
CA LYS A 266 0.57 -21.33 -11.39
C LYS A 266 1.94 -20.64 -11.48
N ARG A 267 3.01 -21.42 -11.35
CA ARG A 267 4.39 -20.92 -11.36
C ARG A 267 4.71 -20.06 -12.60
N ASP A 268 4.22 -20.45 -13.76
CA ASP A 268 4.51 -19.78 -15.03
C ASP A 268 3.45 -18.72 -15.44
N ASP A 269 2.37 -18.60 -14.68
CA ASP A 269 1.37 -17.57 -14.92
C ASP A 269 1.97 -16.19 -14.58
N ILE A 270 1.71 -15.21 -15.43
CA ILE A 270 2.12 -13.81 -15.24
C ILE A 270 0.90 -12.90 -15.37
N PRO A 271 0.86 -11.77 -14.64
CA PRO A 271 -0.20 -10.78 -14.79
C PRO A 271 -0.15 -10.14 -16.19
N LEU A 272 -1.28 -9.58 -16.63
CA LEU A 272 -1.35 -8.89 -17.91
C LEU A 272 -0.40 -7.68 -17.95
N PRO A 273 0.22 -7.37 -19.11
CA PRO A 273 1.10 -6.21 -19.23
C PRO A 273 0.39 -4.89 -18.89
N TYR A 274 1.08 -3.99 -18.19
CA TYR A 274 0.48 -2.74 -17.69
C TYR A 274 -0.04 -1.81 -18.78
N GLN A 275 0.41 -1.94 -20.03
CA GLN A 275 -0.08 -1.15 -21.17
C GLN A 275 -1.56 -1.43 -21.47
N GLN A 276 -2.07 -2.58 -21.02
CA GLN A 276 -3.47 -2.98 -21.18
C GLN A 276 -4.28 -2.70 -19.92
N ASP A 277 -3.64 -2.23 -18.84
CA ASP A 277 -4.30 -1.96 -17.57
C ASP A 277 -4.96 -0.58 -17.55
N LYS A 278 -6.29 -0.57 -17.47
CA LYS A 278 -7.11 0.65 -17.43
C LYS A 278 -6.88 1.46 -16.15
N GLY A 279 -6.74 0.82 -14.98
CA GLY A 279 -6.51 1.52 -13.72
C GLY A 279 -5.19 2.27 -13.72
N ILE A 280 -4.12 1.66 -14.24
CA ILE A 280 -2.82 2.32 -14.42
C ILE A 280 -2.91 3.51 -15.39
N THR A 281 -3.69 3.37 -16.46
CA THR A 281 -3.95 4.47 -17.39
C THR A 281 -4.63 5.65 -16.69
N MET A 282 -5.66 5.38 -15.86
CA MET A 282 -6.34 6.40 -15.05
C MET A 282 -5.38 7.10 -14.08
N MET A 283 -4.53 6.35 -13.39
CA MET A 283 -3.51 6.91 -12.49
C MET A 283 -2.52 7.82 -13.23
N LYS A 284 -2.05 7.39 -14.40
CA LYS A 284 -1.17 8.20 -15.26
C LYS A 284 -1.87 9.48 -15.71
N ASP A 285 -3.14 9.41 -16.11
CA ASP A 285 -3.89 10.59 -16.56
C ASP A 285 -4.04 11.63 -15.45
N ALA A 286 -4.32 11.21 -14.22
CA ALA A 286 -4.35 12.09 -13.06
C ALA A 286 -3.01 12.80 -12.82
N ILE A 287 -1.90 12.07 -12.91
CA ILE A 287 -0.53 12.62 -12.83
C ILE A 287 -0.30 13.66 -13.93
N HIS A 288 -0.67 13.36 -15.17
CA HIS A 288 -0.56 14.29 -16.30
C HIS A 288 -1.41 15.55 -16.10
N ARG A 289 -2.59 15.46 -15.49
CA ARG A 289 -3.43 16.63 -15.16
C ARG A 289 -2.72 17.57 -14.18
N VAL A 290 -2.06 17.02 -13.15
CA VAL A 290 -1.26 17.81 -12.21
C VAL A 290 -0.09 18.49 -12.92
N GLN A 291 0.57 17.80 -13.85
CA GLN A 291 1.67 18.36 -14.66
C GLN A 291 1.19 19.46 -15.62
N ARG A 292 0.10 19.25 -16.38
CA ARG A 292 -0.38 20.20 -17.41
C ARG A 292 -0.93 21.50 -16.84
N ARG A 293 -1.65 21.45 -15.70
CA ARG A 293 -2.13 22.66 -14.99
C ARG A 293 -0.98 23.62 -14.64
N MET A 294 0.27 23.16 -14.64
CA MET A 294 1.44 24.00 -14.45
C MET A 294 1.83 24.80 -15.70
N ILE A 295 1.83 24.18 -16.89
CA ILE A 295 2.28 24.84 -18.12
C ILE A 295 1.39 26.06 -18.42
N HIS A 296 0.07 25.90 -18.28
CA HIS A 296 -0.88 27.01 -18.44
C HIS A 296 -0.66 28.13 -17.43
N ARG A 297 -0.41 27.82 -16.14
CA ARG A 297 -0.17 28.86 -15.13
C ARG A 297 1.14 29.63 -15.36
N VAL A 298 2.19 28.96 -15.84
CA VAL A 298 3.48 29.60 -16.16
C VAL A 298 3.34 30.47 -17.41
N GLN A 299 2.66 30.00 -18.46
CA GLN A 299 2.42 30.79 -19.67
C GLN A 299 1.58 32.05 -19.39
N CYS A 300 0.49 31.95 -18.62
CA CYS A 300 -0.33 33.11 -18.27
C CYS A 300 0.42 34.16 -17.44
N ARG A 301 1.31 33.74 -16.53
CA ARG A 301 2.16 34.66 -15.75
C ARG A 301 3.21 35.36 -16.61
N THR A 302 3.81 34.65 -17.57
CA THR A 302 4.79 35.23 -18.50
C THR A 302 4.14 36.23 -19.45
N ILE A 303 2.92 35.93 -19.93
CA ILE A 303 2.14 36.86 -20.76
C ILE A 303 1.80 38.13 -19.97
N ARG A 304 1.29 38.03 -18.73
CA ARG A 304 1.01 39.20 -17.87
C ARG A 304 2.24 40.06 -17.57
N LYS A 305 3.42 39.46 -17.35
CA LYS A 305 4.68 40.22 -17.15
C LYS A 305 5.14 40.94 -18.43
N LYS A 306 4.89 40.37 -19.62
CA LYS A 306 5.19 41.03 -20.90
C LYS A 306 4.23 42.18 -21.21
N THR A 307 2.95 42.09 -20.84
CA THR A 307 2.01 43.22 -20.98
C THR A 307 2.34 44.35 -20.01
N HIS A 308 2.73 44.06 -18.75
CA HIS A 308 3.13 45.12 -17.81
C HIS A 308 4.41 45.87 -18.24
N LYS A 309 5.39 45.18 -18.82
CA LYS A 309 6.61 45.82 -19.36
C LYS A 309 6.36 46.67 -20.61
N ARG A 310 5.29 46.41 -21.37
CA ARG A 310 4.91 47.23 -22.54
C ARG A 310 4.18 48.51 -22.14
N TYR A 311 3.46 48.51 -21.03
CA TYR A 311 2.77 49.72 -20.53
C TYR A 311 3.72 50.72 -19.88
N HIS A 312 4.80 50.28 -19.22
CA HIS A 312 5.79 51.20 -18.62
C HIS A 312 6.85 51.75 -19.58
N LYS A 313 6.78 51.44 -20.88
CA LYS A 313 7.73 51.93 -21.90
C LYS A 313 7.14 53.02 -22.80
N LYS A 314 5.99 53.59 -22.44
CA LYS A 314 5.33 54.66 -23.20
C LYS A 314 5.35 56.04 -22.52
N ASP A 315 5.99 56.17 -21.36
CA ASP A 315 6.07 57.43 -20.59
C ASP A 315 7.52 57.91 -20.39
N THR A 316 8.31 57.90 -21.47
CA THR A 316 9.61 58.60 -21.63
C THR A 316 9.79 58.89 -23.10
#